data_AF-A0A969REJ1-F1
#
_entry.id   AF-A0A969REJ1-F1
#
_cell.length_a   1.000
_cell.length_b   1.000
_cell.length_c   1.000
_cell.angle_alpha   90.00
_cell.angle_beta   90.00
_cell.angle_gamma   90.00
#
_symmetry.space_group_name_H-M   'P 1'
#
loop_
_entity.id
_entity.type
_entity.pdbx_description
1 polymer ?
#
loop_
_entity_poly.entity_id
_entity_poly.type
_entity_poly.pdbx_seq_one_letter_code
_entity_poly.pdbx_strand_id
1 'polypeptide(L)'
;MLTVPESAETRSTTVSVASAREADLALRSLSDEPFSITLSRESLQQIRCEPRNYMLVLSEEFSGVDAVQKLQNRKALAGLLALKSPEAERYSTAYVVLTTPHSGQIQVLLKTTNGQTAFAGFAESEGDTLELLIQSVSRPGAVPVAFKATYANGSLTNVGAASAIRTIARRVPQSG
;
A
#
# COMPACT_ATOMS: atom_id res chain seq x y z
N MET A 1 -15.49 2.61 13.69
CA MET A 1 -14.23 2.15 14.31
C MET A 1 -13.87 0.82 13.67
N LEU A 2 -12.69 0.71 13.06
CA LEU A 2 -12.25 -0.49 12.34
C LEU A 2 -11.63 -1.47 13.36
N THR A 3 -12.20 -2.66 13.51
CA THR A 3 -11.68 -3.71 14.38
C THR A 3 -11.01 -4.79 13.55
N VAL A 4 -9.69 -4.97 13.76
CA VAL A 4 -8.97 -6.14 13.25
C VAL A 4 -9.39 -7.33 14.12
N PRO A 5 -9.91 -8.44 13.56
CA PRO A 5 -10.29 -9.59 14.37
C PRO A 5 -9.06 -10.23 15.01
N GLU A 6 -9.15 -10.52 16.30
CA GLU A 6 -8.06 -11.07 17.14
C GLU A 6 -7.55 -12.44 16.65
N SER A 7 -8.35 -13.15 15.85
CA SER A 7 -8.00 -14.46 15.25
C SER A 7 -7.41 -14.39 13.84
N ALA A 8 -7.01 -13.21 13.36
CA ALA A 8 -6.39 -13.07 12.05
C ALA A 8 -4.97 -13.69 12.02
N GLU A 9 -4.71 -14.51 11.01
CA GLU A 9 -3.38 -15.05 10.77
C GLU A 9 -2.47 -13.89 10.32
N THR A 10 -1.45 -13.59 11.13
CA THR A 10 -0.50 -12.52 10.83
C THR A 10 0.54 -13.08 9.88
N ARG A 11 0.56 -12.59 8.64
CA ARG A 11 1.64 -12.92 7.70
C ARG A 11 2.75 -11.91 7.89
N SER A 12 3.98 -12.41 8.00
CA SER A 12 5.17 -11.57 8.07
C SER A 12 5.24 -10.71 6.81
N THR A 13 5.13 -9.40 6.98
CA THR A 13 5.34 -8.41 5.94
C THR A 13 6.63 -7.68 6.28
N THR A 14 7.56 -7.62 5.33
CA THR A 14 8.81 -6.87 5.53
C THR A 14 8.85 -5.68 4.60
N VAL A 15 9.30 -4.55 5.11
CA VAL A 15 9.52 -3.33 4.34
C VAL A 15 10.99 -2.97 4.45
N SER A 16 11.59 -2.67 3.31
CA SER A 16 13.00 -2.35 3.20
C SER A 16 13.20 -1.32 2.09
N VAL A 17 14.27 -0.53 2.20
CA VAL A 17 14.69 0.34 1.09
C VAL A 17 15.05 -0.53 -0.11
N ALA A 18 14.60 -0.12 -1.30
CA ALA A 18 14.94 -0.83 -2.52
C ALA A 18 16.45 -0.76 -2.78
N SER A 19 17.04 -1.87 -3.25
CA SER A 19 18.40 -1.82 -3.77
C SER A 19 18.48 -0.89 -4.99
N ALA A 20 19.64 -0.29 -5.26
CA ALA A 20 19.82 0.60 -6.41
C ALA A 20 19.38 -0.04 -7.74
N ARG A 21 19.69 -1.33 -7.94
CA ARG A 21 19.27 -2.10 -9.12
C ARG A 21 17.74 -2.20 -9.22
N GLU A 22 17.07 -2.54 -8.13
CA GLU A 22 15.60 -2.67 -8.11
C GLU A 22 14.92 -1.31 -8.27
N ALA A 23 15.50 -0.26 -7.69
CA ALA A 23 15.00 1.10 -7.83
C ALA A 23 15.07 1.57 -9.30
N ASP A 24 16.22 1.35 -9.95
CA ASP A 24 16.41 1.68 -11.36
C ASP A 24 15.51 0.88 -12.29
N LEU A 25 15.25 -0.39 -11.94
CA LEU A 25 14.33 -1.23 -12.69
C LEU A 25 12.89 -0.74 -12.55
N ALA A 26 12.46 -0.42 -11.32
CA ALA A 26 11.13 0.09 -11.05
C ALA A 26 10.88 1.43 -11.75
N LEU A 27 11.77 2.40 -11.60
CA LEU A 27 11.63 3.72 -12.22
C LEU A 27 11.58 3.65 -13.75
N ARG A 28 12.44 2.82 -14.38
CA ARG A 28 12.38 2.58 -15.83
C ARG A 28 11.13 1.87 -16.28
N SER A 29 10.61 0.92 -15.51
CA SER A 29 9.38 0.23 -15.88
C SER A 29 8.15 1.14 -15.74
N LEU A 30 8.17 2.06 -14.78
CA LEU A 30 7.05 2.95 -14.47
C LEU A 30 7.08 4.27 -15.25
N SER A 31 8.19 4.63 -15.92
CA SER A 31 8.27 5.85 -16.73
C SER A 31 7.33 5.83 -17.93
N ASP A 32 6.91 4.65 -18.37
CA ASP A 32 6.01 4.47 -19.53
C ASP A 32 4.52 4.49 -19.11
N GLU A 33 4.21 4.66 -17.82
CA GLU A 33 2.86 4.61 -17.27
C GLU A 33 2.18 6.00 -17.25
N PRO A 34 0.85 6.09 -17.44
CA PRO A 34 0.17 7.35 -17.76
C PRO A 34 -0.16 8.26 -16.56
N PHE A 35 0.53 8.15 -15.43
CA PHE A 35 0.10 8.79 -14.17
C PHE A 35 0.55 10.24 -13.97
N SER A 36 1.29 10.84 -14.91
CA SER A 36 1.71 12.25 -14.90
C SER A 36 2.28 12.75 -13.56
N ILE A 37 3.02 11.89 -12.85
CA ILE A 37 3.71 12.25 -11.60
C ILE A 37 5.20 11.98 -11.72
N THR A 38 6.01 12.86 -11.12
CA THR A 38 7.44 12.60 -10.96
C THR A 38 7.65 11.73 -9.73
N LEU A 39 8.26 10.56 -9.94
CA LEU A 39 8.50 9.55 -8.91
C LEU A 39 9.85 9.82 -8.22
N SER A 40 9.85 9.83 -6.88
CA SER A 40 11.07 10.01 -6.11
C SER A 40 11.93 8.76 -6.15
N ARG A 41 13.21 8.91 -6.52
CA ARG A 41 14.21 7.83 -6.41
C ARG A 41 14.57 7.51 -4.96
N GLU A 42 14.41 8.47 -4.05
CA GLU A 42 14.84 8.36 -2.65
C GLU A 42 13.80 7.64 -1.78
N SER A 43 12.55 7.56 -2.24
CA SER A 43 11.44 6.95 -1.51
C SER A 43 10.95 5.63 -2.10
N LEU A 44 11.85 4.82 -2.68
CA LEU A 44 11.51 3.47 -3.15
C LEU A 44 11.66 2.46 -2.02
N GLN A 45 10.54 1.84 -1.67
CA GLN A 45 10.50 0.80 -0.65
C GLN A 45 9.94 -0.50 -1.20
N GLN A 46 10.67 -1.57 -0.99
CA GLN A 46 10.19 -2.91 -1.29
C GLN A 46 9.33 -3.42 -0.13
N ILE A 47 8.10 -3.81 -0.43
CA ILE A 47 7.16 -4.45 0.49
C ILE A 47 7.04 -5.91 0.09
N ARG A 48 7.59 -6.81 0.90
CA ARG A 48 7.54 -8.26 0.67
C ARG A 48 6.38 -8.85 1.48
N CYS A 49 5.41 -9.41 0.76
CA CYS A 49 4.26 -10.10 1.34
C CYS A 49 3.96 -11.32 0.47
N GLU A 50 4.49 -12.48 0.85
CA GLU A 50 4.50 -13.67 -0.01
C GLU A 50 3.08 -14.09 -0.44
N PRO A 51 2.91 -14.46 -1.72
CA PRO A 51 3.97 -14.69 -2.73
C PRO A 51 4.36 -13.43 -3.53
N ARG A 52 3.90 -12.24 -3.16
CA ARG A 52 4.03 -11.02 -3.96
C ARG A 52 5.07 -10.06 -3.40
N ASN A 53 5.79 -9.41 -4.30
CA ASN A 53 6.72 -8.34 -3.98
C ASN A 53 6.23 -7.05 -4.61
N TYR A 54 5.86 -6.10 -3.76
CA TYR A 54 5.46 -4.78 -4.20
C TYR A 54 6.61 -3.79 -4.05
N MET A 55 6.58 -2.75 -4.86
CA MET A 55 7.42 -1.56 -4.74
C MET A 55 6.50 -0.37 -4.49
N LEU A 56 6.61 0.25 -3.32
CA LEU A 56 6.02 1.56 -3.08
C LEU A 56 6.97 2.61 -3.65
N VAL A 57 6.43 3.47 -4.49
CA VAL A 57 7.15 4.60 -5.09
C VAL A 57 6.34 5.86 -4.84
N LEU A 58 6.84 6.76 -4.00
CA LEU A 58 6.18 8.03 -3.72
C LEU A 58 6.46 9.05 -4.81
N SER A 59 5.57 10.02 -4.99
CA SER A 59 5.91 11.18 -5.80
C SER A 59 6.99 12.01 -5.10
N GLU A 60 7.80 12.73 -5.88
CA GLU A 60 8.83 13.63 -5.35
C GLU A 60 8.27 14.63 -4.33
N GLU A 61 7.05 15.10 -4.58
CA GLU A 61 6.36 16.05 -3.72
C GLU A 61 6.19 15.56 -2.27
N PHE A 62 5.98 14.26 -2.08
CA PHE A 62 5.76 13.61 -0.79
C PHE A 62 6.94 12.74 -0.35
N SER A 63 8.14 13.01 -0.85
CA SER A 63 9.37 12.36 -0.39
C SER A 63 10.13 13.18 0.66
N GLY A 64 9.84 14.47 0.78
CA GLY A 64 10.55 15.41 1.67
C GLY A 64 9.99 15.53 3.09
N VAL A 65 10.64 16.38 3.88
CA VAL A 65 10.35 16.64 5.30
C VAL A 65 8.95 17.24 5.53
N ASP A 66 8.41 17.95 4.54
CA ASP A 66 7.10 18.61 4.59
C ASP A 66 5.94 17.75 4.03
N ALA A 67 6.20 16.47 3.74
CA ALA A 67 5.23 15.57 3.11
C ALA A 67 3.93 15.44 3.93
N VAL A 68 4.04 15.29 5.25
CA VAL A 68 2.87 15.15 6.15
C VAL A 68 1.99 16.40 6.09
N GLN A 69 2.59 17.57 6.24
CA GLN A 69 1.89 18.85 6.16
C GLN A 69 1.20 19.00 4.78
N LYS A 70 1.87 18.65 3.68
CA LYS A 70 1.25 18.71 2.35
C LYS A 70 0.04 17.77 2.23
N LEU A 71 0.16 16.54 2.71
CA LEU A 71 -0.93 15.55 2.67
C LEU A 71 -2.15 15.96 3.50
N GLN A 72 -1.95 16.70 4.59
CA GLN A 72 -3.05 17.25 5.41
C GLN A 72 -3.78 18.43 4.74
N ASN A 73 -3.13 19.14 3.81
CA ASN A 73 -3.68 20.37 3.25
C ASN A 73 -4.35 20.19 1.89
N ARG A 74 -4.08 19.10 1.17
CA ARG A 74 -4.65 18.90 -0.17
C ARG A 74 -4.85 17.44 -0.55
N LYS A 75 -5.81 17.23 -1.45
CA LYS A 75 -5.96 15.95 -2.15
C LYS A 75 -4.76 15.73 -3.07
N ALA A 76 -4.26 14.51 -3.15
CA ALA A 76 -3.09 14.23 -3.97
C ALA A 76 -3.04 12.80 -4.50
N LEU A 77 -2.28 12.62 -5.58
CA LEU A 77 -1.74 11.34 -5.99
C LEU A 77 -0.38 11.20 -5.30
N ALA A 78 -0.36 10.47 -4.19
CA ALA A 78 0.80 10.39 -3.30
C ALA A 78 1.90 9.47 -3.82
N GLY A 79 1.55 8.49 -4.64
CA GLY A 79 2.50 7.56 -5.23
C GLY A 79 1.83 6.38 -5.91
N LEU A 80 2.63 5.36 -6.22
CA LEU A 80 2.23 4.12 -6.85
C LEU A 80 2.68 2.93 -6.00
N LEU A 81 1.88 1.88 -5.99
CA LEU A 81 2.27 0.55 -5.54
C LEU A 81 2.40 -0.34 -6.77
N ALA A 82 3.63 -0.63 -7.17
CA ALA A 82 3.94 -1.46 -8.33
C ALA A 82 4.15 -2.92 -7.92
N LEU A 83 3.78 -3.85 -8.78
CA LEU A 83 4.03 -5.29 -8.60
C LEU A 83 5.15 -5.71 -9.55
N LYS A 84 6.10 -6.51 -9.06
CA LYS A 84 7.11 -7.13 -9.91
C LYS A 84 6.53 -8.36 -10.60
N SER A 85 6.59 -8.41 -11.94
CA SER A 85 6.39 -9.67 -12.68
C SER A 85 7.71 -10.44 -12.70
N PRO A 86 7.75 -11.66 -12.12
CA PRO A 86 8.97 -12.47 -12.13
C PRO A 86 9.34 -12.95 -13.53
N GLU A 87 8.36 -13.18 -14.42
CA GLU A 87 8.61 -13.69 -15.77
C GLU A 87 9.20 -12.63 -16.71
N ALA A 88 8.73 -11.38 -16.59
CA ALA A 88 9.13 -10.30 -17.48
C ALA A 88 10.19 -9.37 -16.86
N GLU A 89 10.65 -9.68 -15.65
CA GLU A 89 11.59 -8.87 -14.85
C GLU A 89 11.26 -7.37 -14.87
N ARG A 90 9.97 -7.02 -14.81
CA ARG A 90 9.50 -5.63 -14.88
C ARG A 90 8.51 -5.31 -13.78
N TYR A 91 8.44 -4.04 -13.44
CA TYR A 91 7.40 -3.52 -12.57
C TYR A 91 6.21 -3.03 -13.40
N SER A 92 5.00 -3.27 -12.90
CA SER A 92 3.78 -2.67 -13.46
C SER A 92 2.96 -2.06 -12.34
N THR A 93 2.25 -0.98 -12.61
CA THR A 93 1.40 -0.34 -11.60
C THR A 93 0.29 -1.28 -11.17
N ALA A 94 0.27 -1.71 -9.90
CA ALA A 94 -0.83 -2.49 -9.35
C ALA A 94 -1.89 -1.57 -8.75
N TYR A 95 -1.44 -0.53 -8.04
CA TYR A 95 -2.32 0.45 -7.43
C TYR A 95 -1.77 1.89 -7.51
N VAL A 96 -2.68 2.84 -7.64
CA VAL A 96 -2.46 4.27 -7.47
C VAL A 96 -2.84 4.65 -6.05
N VAL A 97 -1.94 5.33 -5.33
CA VAL A 97 -2.15 5.79 -3.96
C VAL A 97 -2.70 7.21 -3.99
N LEU A 98 -3.94 7.38 -3.58
CA LEU A 98 -4.61 8.67 -3.49
C LEU A 98 -4.83 9.05 -2.03
N THR A 99 -4.65 10.32 -1.73
CA THR A 99 -4.88 10.88 -0.38
C THR A 99 -5.85 12.05 -0.44
N THR A 100 -6.63 12.23 0.63
CA THR A 100 -7.58 13.34 0.75
C THR A 100 -7.70 13.73 2.23
N PRO A 101 -7.46 15.00 2.58
CA PRO A 101 -7.74 15.50 3.92
C PRO A 101 -9.22 15.32 4.28
N HIS A 102 -9.51 14.81 5.47
CA HIS A 102 -10.86 14.59 5.97
C HIS A 102 -10.91 14.72 7.50
N SER A 103 -11.54 15.78 8.00
CA SER A 103 -11.86 15.95 9.43
C SER A 103 -10.67 15.77 10.38
N GLY A 104 -9.49 16.31 10.02
CA GLY A 104 -8.27 16.19 10.82
C GLY A 104 -7.48 14.90 10.60
N GLN A 105 -7.97 14.00 9.73
CA GLN A 105 -7.26 12.81 9.27
C GLN A 105 -6.96 12.91 7.77
N ILE A 106 -6.17 11.98 7.25
CA ILE A 106 -5.94 11.82 5.81
C ILE A 106 -6.63 10.53 5.38
N GLN A 107 -7.66 10.62 4.55
CA GLN A 107 -8.22 9.46 3.88
C GLN A 107 -7.23 8.94 2.84
N VAL A 108 -6.96 7.63 2.86
CA VAL A 108 -6.06 6.96 1.92
C VAL A 108 -6.85 5.95 1.09
N LEU A 109 -6.71 6.00 -0.23
CA LEU A 109 -7.33 5.08 -1.17
C LEU A 109 -6.27 4.47 -2.08
N LEU A 110 -6.30 3.14 -2.22
CA LEU A 110 -5.51 2.44 -3.24
C LEU A 110 -6.46 1.98 -4.32
N LYS A 111 -6.32 2.56 -5.51
CA LYS A 111 -7.13 2.23 -6.69
C LYS A 111 -6.34 1.40 -7.67
N THR A 112 -6.96 0.39 -8.27
CA THR A 112 -6.39 -0.30 -9.43
C THR A 112 -6.30 0.66 -10.63
N THR A 113 -5.53 0.27 -11.66
CA THR A 113 -5.35 1.07 -12.88
C THR A 113 -6.65 1.30 -13.67
N ASN A 114 -7.66 0.46 -13.48
CA ASN A 114 -9.02 0.66 -14.01
C ASN A 114 -9.94 1.50 -13.09
N GLY A 115 -9.40 2.14 -12.04
CA GLY A 115 -10.12 3.06 -11.15
C GLY A 115 -10.90 2.42 -10.00
N GLN A 116 -10.96 1.09 -9.91
CA GLN A 116 -11.67 0.41 -8.81
C GLN A 116 -10.90 0.55 -7.49
N THR A 117 -11.60 0.87 -6.41
CA THR A 117 -10.98 0.93 -5.08
C THR A 117 -10.71 -0.48 -4.56
N ALA A 118 -9.44 -0.82 -4.35
CA ALA A 118 -9.01 -2.11 -3.79
C ALA A 118 -8.81 -2.01 -2.28
N PHE A 119 -8.23 -0.91 -1.80
CA PHE A 119 -8.06 -0.65 -0.39
C PHE A 119 -8.50 0.78 -0.04
N ALA A 120 -8.96 0.95 1.19
CA ALA A 120 -9.34 2.23 1.75
C ALA A 120 -8.95 2.28 3.24
N GLY A 121 -8.59 3.45 3.71
CA GLY A 121 -8.11 3.64 5.07
C GLY A 121 -8.01 5.08 5.46
N PHE A 122 -7.42 5.29 6.62
CA PHE A 122 -7.10 6.61 7.16
C PHE A 122 -5.66 6.63 7.64
N ALA A 123 -5.07 7.81 7.65
CA ALA A 123 -3.84 8.10 8.33
C ALA A 123 -4.07 9.23 9.34
N GLU A 124 -3.62 9.01 10.57
CA GLU A 124 -3.65 10.01 11.64
C GLU A 124 -2.25 10.60 11.79
N SER A 125 -2.16 11.91 11.96
CA SER A 125 -0.89 12.62 12.09
C SER A 125 -0.53 12.89 13.54
N GLU A 126 0.71 12.61 13.90
CA GLU A 126 1.33 13.03 15.15
C GLU A 126 2.68 13.71 14.82
N GLY A 127 2.68 15.04 14.75
CA GLY A 127 3.82 15.81 14.25
C GLY A 127 4.13 15.47 12.79
N ASP A 128 5.38 15.11 12.50
CA ASP A 128 5.88 14.74 11.17
C ASP A 128 5.71 13.24 10.85
N THR A 129 4.91 12.55 11.65
CA THR A 129 4.64 11.11 11.49
C THR A 129 3.17 10.86 11.18
N LEU A 130 2.89 9.87 10.34
CA LEU A 130 1.54 9.35 10.10
C LEU A 130 1.41 7.91 10.59
N GLU A 131 0.39 7.61 11.38
CA GLU A 131 -0.07 6.25 11.61
C GLU A 131 -1.14 5.88 10.59
N LEU A 132 -0.86 4.89 9.75
CA LEU A 132 -1.77 4.44 8.69
C LEU A 132 -2.51 3.19 9.12
N LEU A 133 -3.81 3.14 8.83
CA LEU A 133 -4.65 1.96 8.89
C LEU A 133 -5.42 1.81 7.58
N ILE A 134 -5.05 0.82 6.77
CA ILE A 134 -5.62 0.58 5.43
C ILE A 134 -6.19 -0.82 5.36
N GLN A 135 -7.39 -0.98 4.80
CA GLN A 135 -8.05 -2.28 4.67
C GLN A 135 -8.57 -2.52 3.26
N SER A 136 -8.65 -3.79 2.87
CA SER A 136 -9.27 -4.20 1.62
C SER A 136 -10.74 -3.83 1.61
N VAL A 137 -11.23 -3.25 0.51
CA VAL A 137 -12.66 -3.03 0.31
C VAL A 137 -13.31 -4.37 -0.06
N SER A 138 -14.39 -4.73 0.63
CA SER A 138 -15.10 -6.00 0.42
C SER A 138 -15.47 -6.21 -1.05
N ARG A 139 -15.07 -7.36 -1.58
CA ARG A 139 -15.51 -7.88 -2.88
C ARG A 139 -15.90 -9.35 -2.71
N PRO A 140 -16.93 -9.85 -3.40
CA PRO A 140 -17.28 -11.27 -3.35
C PRO A 140 -16.06 -12.14 -3.64
N GLY A 141 -15.71 -13.05 -2.71
CA GLY A 141 -14.59 -13.98 -2.82
C GLY A 141 -13.21 -13.42 -2.46
N ALA A 142 -13.08 -12.13 -2.09
CA ALA A 142 -11.81 -11.58 -1.64
C ALA A 142 -11.57 -11.89 -0.15
N VAL A 143 -10.33 -12.25 0.19
CA VAL A 143 -9.90 -12.39 1.58
C VAL A 143 -9.69 -10.98 2.16
N PRO A 144 -10.30 -10.64 3.31
CA PRO A 144 -10.09 -9.36 3.95
C PRO A 144 -8.64 -9.25 4.46
N VAL A 145 -8.02 -8.11 4.19
CA VAL A 145 -6.65 -7.77 4.63
C VAL A 145 -6.66 -6.38 5.24
N ALA A 146 -5.99 -6.21 6.38
CA ALA A 146 -5.73 -4.94 7.02
C ALA A 146 -4.21 -4.71 7.14
N PHE A 147 -3.78 -3.48 6.90
CA PHE A 147 -2.40 -3.02 7.01
C PHE A 147 -2.33 -1.92 8.05
N LYS A 148 -1.36 -2.03 8.97
CA LYS A 148 -0.94 -0.94 9.83
C LYS A 148 0.50 -0.56 9.46
N ALA A 149 0.80 0.73 9.39
CA ALA A 149 2.15 1.22 9.13
C ALA A 149 2.37 2.59 9.78
N THR A 150 3.63 2.95 9.96
CA THR A 150 4.05 4.31 10.33
C THR A 150 4.75 4.92 9.13
N TYR A 151 4.43 6.15 8.75
CA TYR A 151 5.13 6.89 7.70
C TYR A 151 5.83 8.10 8.30
N ALA A 152 7.12 8.25 8.02
CA ALA A 152 7.90 9.44 8.39
C ALA A 152 9.04 9.61 7.37
N ASN A 153 9.37 10.85 7.02
CA ASN A 153 10.51 11.19 6.16
C ASN A 153 10.57 10.37 4.86
N GLY A 154 9.44 10.26 4.13
CA GLY A 154 9.39 9.53 2.86
C GLY A 154 9.47 8.00 2.99
N SER A 155 9.37 7.44 4.20
CA SER A 155 9.59 6.01 4.46
C SER A 155 8.49 5.42 5.34
N LEU A 156 7.97 4.25 4.96
CA LEU A 156 7.16 3.37 5.79
C LEU A 156 8.03 2.51 6.72
N THR A 157 7.64 2.45 7.99
CA THR A 157 8.17 1.59 9.05
C THR A 157 7.01 0.91 9.79
N ASN A 158 7.31 -0.03 10.70
CA ASN A 158 6.32 -0.75 11.52
C ASN A 158 5.16 -1.36 10.72
N VAL A 159 5.46 -1.88 9.52
CA VAL A 159 4.44 -2.39 8.62
C VAL A 159 3.99 -3.78 9.05
N GLY A 160 2.73 -3.87 9.47
CA GLY A 160 2.06 -5.12 9.81
C GLY A 160 0.88 -5.37 8.86
N ALA A 161 0.67 -6.63 8.48
CA ALA A 161 -0.49 -7.07 7.73
C ALA A 161 -1.21 -8.20 8.47
N ALA A 162 -2.52 -8.04 8.66
CA ALA A 162 -3.39 -9.04 9.25
C ALA A 162 -4.43 -9.48 8.21
N SER A 163 -4.64 -10.79 8.08
CA SER A 163 -5.67 -11.34 7.20
C SER A 163 -6.64 -12.22 7.98
N ALA A 164 -7.94 -11.95 7.82
CA ALA A 164 -8.97 -12.78 8.43
C ALA A 164 -9.37 -13.89 7.44
N ILE A 165 -8.51 -14.89 7.25
CA ILE A 165 -8.93 -16.12 6.58
C ILE A 165 -9.80 -16.88 7.57
N ARG A 166 -11.13 -16.81 7.40
CA ARG A 166 -12.00 -17.82 8.02
C ARG A 166 -11.88 -19.09 7.19
N THR A 167 -11.12 -20.06 7.69
CA THR A 167 -11.17 -21.44 7.19
C THR A 167 -12.59 -21.94 7.43
N ILE A 168 -13.46 -21.86 6.43
CA ILE A 168 -14.75 -22.54 6.48
C ILE A 168 -14.41 -24.03 6.48
N ALA A 169 -14.64 -24.70 7.60
CA ALA A 169 -14.43 -26.13 7.71
C ALA A 169 -15.11 -26.83 6.53
N ARG A 170 -14.32 -27.59 5.76
CA ARG A 170 -14.80 -28.36 4.60
C ARG A 170 -15.95 -29.23 5.09
N ARG A 171 -17.18 -28.97 4.65
CA ARG A 171 -18.32 -29.87 4.92
C ARG A 171 -17.92 -31.24 4.38
N VAL A 172 -17.71 -32.20 5.29
CA VAL A 172 -17.58 -33.60 4.93
C VAL A 172 -18.92 -33.99 4.29
N PRO A 173 -18.95 -34.45 3.03
CA PRO A 173 -20.20 -34.94 2.45
C PRO A 173 -20.70 -36.11 3.31
N GLN A 174 -21.93 -36.01 3.80
CA GLN A 174 -22.60 -37.15 4.38
C GLN A 174 -22.93 -38.09 3.22
N SER A 175 -22.22 -39.21 3.14
CA SER A 175 -22.58 -40.32 2.26
C SER A 175 -23.94 -40.86 2.72
N GLY A 176 -24.96 -40.67 1.89
CA GLY A 176 -26.23 -41.41 2.00
C GLY A 176 -26.11 -42.80 1.37
#